data_AF-A0A7Y2SQF2-F1
#
_entry.id   AF-A0A7Y2SQF2-F1
#
_cell.length_a   1.000
_cell.length_b   1.000
_cell.length_c   1.000
_cell.angle_alpha   90.00
_cell.angle_beta   90.00
_cell.angle_gamma   90.00
#
_symmetry.space_group_name_H-M   'P 1'
#
loop_
_entity.id
_entity.type
_entity.pdbx_description
1 polymer ?
#
loop_
_entity_poly.entity_id
_entity_poly.type
_entity_poly.pdbx_seq_one_letter_code
_entity_poly.pdbx_strand_id
1 'polypeptide(L)'
;MTHRRTLRWIAPLFALIALVSLAHAPAPARAASDRPIMAFYYPWWEPSDWTYDKMSDLPAPKYSGGDDETLKRHIQQADAAGIDALICTWFGPEEDRLDKRCRRIMDLAQQMGSDIQFAIIPDQSAWAGLKSVDGLARAIGVLQRDFFTKPNYLTFQGKPVVFWFYPPSLGGLDTWKQLRNQADPNHQQYWFGGTDDFSYLDVYDALYYFDITWEKSPGAAMTSYAGRLDRYNKANGQSRPFVATVMPGYNDLKFRGGHARDRQGGDYYRGTWQTAIDRNAQAVVLTSFNEFFEGSHIEPSEQYGDLYLRLTKELSDNFRTQVGNPTPVPQPTPSGCQTFPETGYQVCGRILEYWKQNGGLPVFGYPIGPQQGVTIEGKPFQAQEFERNRLELHPENARPYDVLLGRLGADVLAKQGRDWQQFAKVSGASSGCRYFPETGHSLCEPFLSYWQSHGLTLDNKSGYTADESLALFGLPLSEPQQEVLSDGKTYTVQWFERARFESHPENAPPYNVLLGLLGVEMKK
;
A
#
# COMPACT_ATOMS: atom_id res chain seq x y z
N MET A 1 57.05 18.00 -71.89
CA MET A 1 58.25 17.77 -71.07
C MET A 1 57.88 17.87 -69.59
N THR A 2 58.09 16.77 -68.86
CA THR A 2 58.45 16.65 -67.42
C THR A 2 57.65 17.38 -66.31
N HIS A 3 56.90 16.58 -65.55
CA HIS A 3 56.79 16.47 -64.08
C HIS A 3 57.12 17.68 -63.16
N ARG A 4 56.21 18.01 -62.21
CA ARG A 4 56.26 17.60 -60.78
C ARG A 4 55.13 18.22 -59.93
N ARG A 5 54.74 17.48 -58.89
CA ARG A 5 53.75 17.70 -57.81
C ARG A 5 54.17 18.81 -56.82
N THR A 6 53.23 19.46 -56.11
CA THR A 6 52.87 19.20 -54.68
C THR A 6 51.98 20.29 -54.03
N LEU A 7 50.92 19.81 -53.34
CA LEU A 7 50.22 20.29 -52.12
C LEU A 7 50.31 21.76 -51.66
N ARG A 8 49.13 22.37 -51.38
CA ARG A 8 48.67 22.73 -50.01
C ARG A 8 47.22 23.23 -50.03
N TRP A 9 46.38 22.64 -49.17
CA TRP A 9 44.99 23.01 -48.92
C TRP A 9 44.93 24.20 -47.94
N ILE A 10 44.09 25.19 -48.24
CA ILE A 10 43.74 26.30 -47.34
C ILE A 10 42.31 26.06 -46.85
N ALA A 11 42.11 26.02 -45.54
CA ALA A 11 40.80 26.09 -44.90
C ALA A 11 40.72 27.39 -44.10
N PRO A 12 39.59 28.14 -44.11
CA PRO A 12 39.38 29.24 -43.19
C PRO A 12 38.51 28.85 -42.00
N LEU A 13 38.88 29.41 -40.86
CA LEU A 13 38.21 29.42 -39.56
C LEU A 13 36.94 30.28 -39.62
N PHE A 14 35.81 29.79 -39.10
CA PHE A 14 34.75 30.64 -38.52
C PHE A 14 34.22 29.99 -37.24
N ALA A 15 34.36 30.71 -36.14
CA ALA A 15 33.89 30.34 -34.82
C ALA A 15 32.37 30.55 -34.71
N LEU A 16 31.66 29.54 -34.19
CA LEU A 16 30.25 29.64 -33.80
C LEU A 16 30.16 29.43 -32.29
N ILE A 17 29.74 30.48 -31.58
CA ILE A 17 29.36 30.41 -30.16
C ILE A 17 27.96 29.80 -30.11
N ALA A 18 27.85 28.58 -29.59
CA ALA A 18 26.57 27.95 -29.29
C ALA A 18 26.23 28.17 -27.81
N LEU A 19 25.25 29.04 -27.54
CA LEU A 19 24.53 29.07 -26.27
C LEU A 19 23.71 27.79 -26.14
N VAL A 20 24.08 26.93 -25.20
CA VAL A 20 23.28 25.77 -24.81
C VAL A 20 22.17 26.26 -23.87
N SER A 21 20.99 26.50 -24.44
CA SER A 21 19.75 26.58 -23.68
C SER A 21 19.42 25.17 -23.19
N LEU A 22 19.66 24.89 -21.90
CA LEU A 22 19.13 23.70 -21.23
C LEU A 22 17.60 23.85 -21.10
N ALA A 23 16.90 23.57 -22.19
CA ALA A 23 15.47 23.30 -22.12
C ALA A 23 15.29 22.04 -21.27
N HIS A 24 14.68 22.20 -20.08
CA HIS A 24 14.16 21.07 -19.34
C HIS A 24 13.09 20.41 -20.20
N ALA A 25 13.43 19.28 -20.82
CA ALA A 25 12.43 18.41 -21.41
C ALA A 25 11.47 18.00 -20.27
N PRO A 26 10.14 18.12 -20.43
CA PRO A 26 9.23 17.51 -19.49
C PRO A 26 9.53 16.01 -19.45
N ALA A 27 9.56 15.44 -18.25
CA ALA A 27 9.64 13.99 -18.10
C ALA A 27 8.54 13.34 -18.97
N PRO A 28 8.81 12.22 -19.67
CA PRO A 28 7.80 11.57 -20.47
C PRO A 28 6.66 11.15 -19.54
N ALA A 29 5.45 11.66 -19.81
CA ALA A 29 4.22 11.19 -19.22
C ALA A 29 4.20 9.66 -19.32
N ARG A 30 4.01 8.97 -18.20
CA ARG A 30 3.96 7.52 -18.15
C ARG A 30 2.94 7.02 -19.18
N ALA A 31 3.39 6.23 -20.15
CA ALA A 31 2.46 5.54 -21.06
C ALA A 31 1.46 4.77 -20.18
N ALA A 32 0.16 4.96 -20.41
CA ALA A 32 -0.89 4.28 -19.67
C ALA A 32 -0.52 2.80 -19.55
N SER A 33 -0.40 2.31 -18.32
CA SER A 33 -0.08 0.90 -18.08
C SER A 33 -1.13 0.06 -18.80
N ASP A 34 -0.70 -0.86 -19.68
CA ASP A 34 -1.60 -1.84 -20.32
C ASP A 34 -2.40 -2.66 -19.28
N ARG A 35 -2.01 -2.57 -18.01
CA ARG A 35 -2.68 -3.15 -16.85
C ARG A 35 -2.84 -2.10 -15.75
N PRO A 36 -3.91 -1.30 -15.76
CA PRO A 36 -4.06 -0.20 -14.82
C PRO A 36 -4.40 -0.74 -13.42
N ILE A 37 -3.85 -0.06 -12.41
CA ILE A 37 -4.19 -0.21 -11.00
C ILE A 37 -5.10 0.95 -10.62
N MET A 38 -6.34 0.66 -10.28
CA MET A 38 -7.39 1.66 -10.07
C MET A 38 -7.94 1.53 -8.66
N ALA A 39 -8.22 2.62 -7.95
CA ALA A 39 -8.78 2.58 -6.61
C ALA A 39 -10.11 3.33 -6.53
N PHE A 40 -11.11 2.75 -5.84
CA PHE A 40 -12.34 3.47 -5.52
C PHE A 40 -12.05 4.65 -4.60
N TYR A 41 -12.56 5.82 -4.98
CA TYR A 41 -12.28 7.09 -4.33
C TYR A 41 -13.57 7.84 -3.98
N TYR A 42 -13.66 8.28 -2.74
CA TYR A 42 -14.85 8.86 -2.15
C TYR A 42 -14.60 10.32 -1.77
N PRO A 43 -15.07 11.28 -2.60
CA PRO A 43 -14.90 12.70 -2.32
C PRO A 43 -15.95 13.25 -1.34
N TRP A 44 -16.81 12.41 -0.73
CA TRP A 44 -18.00 12.86 -0.02
C TRP A 44 -17.78 13.32 1.42
N TRP A 45 -16.57 13.19 1.94
CA TRP A 45 -16.32 13.40 3.36
C TRP A 45 -16.54 14.84 3.80
N GLU A 46 -17.17 15.01 4.96
CA GLU A 46 -17.26 16.26 5.69
C GLU A 46 -16.59 16.15 7.07
N PRO A 47 -16.11 17.26 7.65
CA PRO A 47 -15.47 17.23 8.96
C PRO A 47 -16.34 16.61 10.07
N SER A 48 -17.66 16.70 9.96
CA SER A 48 -18.62 16.12 10.91
C SER A 48 -18.77 14.60 10.83
N ASP A 49 -18.28 13.96 9.75
CA ASP A 49 -18.42 12.52 9.57
C ASP A 49 -17.43 11.73 10.43
N TRP A 50 -16.31 12.35 10.80
CA TRP A 50 -15.17 11.70 11.46
C TRP A 50 -15.45 11.39 12.94
N THR A 51 -16.03 10.22 13.19
CA THR A 51 -16.31 9.74 14.55
C THR A 51 -16.06 8.23 14.69
N TYR A 52 -15.44 7.86 15.82
CA TYR A 52 -15.32 6.47 16.23
C TYR A 52 -16.65 5.81 16.63
N ASP A 53 -17.74 6.58 16.73
CA ASP A 53 -19.08 6.02 16.98
C ASP A 53 -19.58 5.20 15.80
N LYS A 54 -19.18 5.57 14.57
CA LYS A 54 -19.61 4.92 13.33
C LYS A 54 -18.49 4.18 12.61
N MET A 55 -17.23 4.53 12.88
CA MET A 55 -16.08 4.01 12.14
C MET A 55 -15.15 3.19 13.02
N SER A 56 -14.51 2.20 12.40
CA SER A 56 -13.49 1.36 13.03
C SER A 56 -12.14 2.08 13.13
N ASP A 57 -11.88 3.07 12.28
CA ASP A 57 -10.65 3.86 12.16
C ASP A 57 -10.99 5.24 11.57
N LEU A 58 -10.08 6.22 11.68
CA LEU A 58 -10.28 7.60 11.21
C LEU A 58 -9.08 8.08 10.38
N PRO A 59 -9.26 9.01 9.43
CA PRO A 59 -8.16 9.56 8.66
C PRO A 59 -7.23 10.42 9.52
N ALA A 60 -5.95 10.41 9.17
CA ALA A 60 -4.94 11.24 9.81
C ALA A 60 -4.19 12.09 8.76
N PRO A 61 -4.43 13.41 8.69
CA PRO A 61 -5.38 14.21 9.49
C PRO A 61 -6.81 14.12 8.95
N LYS A 62 -7.79 14.48 9.79
CA LYS A 62 -9.21 14.69 9.40
C LYS A 62 -9.36 15.87 8.44
N TYR A 63 -10.32 15.80 7.52
CA TYR A 63 -10.43 16.72 6.39
C TYR A 63 -11.87 16.93 5.90
N SER A 64 -12.11 17.95 5.05
CA SER A 64 -13.24 17.92 4.10
C SER A 64 -12.76 17.37 2.76
N GLY A 65 -13.55 16.47 2.17
CA GLY A 65 -13.26 15.85 0.88
C GLY A 65 -13.32 16.81 -0.31
N GLY A 66 -13.74 18.07 -0.08
CA GLY A 66 -13.74 19.13 -1.07
C GLY A 66 -12.57 20.11 -0.98
N ASP A 67 -11.73 20.03 0.04
CA ASP A 67 -10.61 20.95 0.22
C ASP A 67 -9.50 20.67 -0.79
N ASP A 68 -9.02 21.71 -1.49
CA ASP A 68 -7.97 21.56 -2.50
C ASP A 68 -6.70 20.89 -1.95
N GLU A 69 -6.27 21.24 -0.73
CA GLU A 69 -5.08 20.65 -0.11
C GLU A 69 -5.26 19.15 0.18
N THR A 70 -6.47 18.74 0.57
CA THR A 70 -6.82 17.32 0.72
C THR A 70 -6.77 16.61 -0.62
N LEU A 71 -7.40 17.18 -1.64
CA LEU A 71 -7.44 16.59 -2.99
C LEU A 71 -6.02 16.44 -3.57
N LYS A 72 -5.18 17.48 -3.45
CA LYS A 72 -3.77 17.43 -3.88
C LYS A 72 -2.98 16.35 -3.14
N ARG A 73 -3.17 16.25 -1.82
CA ARG A 73 -2.53 15.21 -1.01
C ARG A 73 -2.94 13.81 -1.46
N HIS A 74 -4.23 13.58 -1.73
CA HIS A 74 -4.71 12.28 -2.19
C HIS A 74 -4.15 11.91 -3.57
N ILE A 75 -4.03 12.87 -4.49
CA ILE A 75 -3.37 12.67 -5.78
C ILE A 75 -1.91 12.23 -5.57
N GLN A 76 -1.15 12.95 -4.74
CA GLN A 76 0.25 12.61 -4.43
C GLN A 76 0.39 11.23 -3.78
N GLN A 77 -0.49 10.92 -2.83
CA GLN A 77 -0.48 9.63 -2.14
C GLN A 77 -0.81 8.47 -3.08
N ALA A 78 -1.80 8.64 -3.96
CA ALA A 78 -2.15 7.62 -4.95
C ALA A 78 -0.99 7.37 -5.94
N ASP A 79 -0.39 8.45 -6.46
CA ASP A 79 0.74 8.38 -7.39
C ASP A 79 1.96 7.70 -6.74
N ALA A 80 2.32 8.14 -5.52
CA ALA A 80 3.42 7.56 -4.75
C ALA A 80 3.17 6.09 -4.38
N ALA A 81 1.91 5.69 -4.22
CA ALA A 81 1.50 4.30 -3.98
C ALA A 81 1.47 3.44 -5.26
N GLY A 82 1.75 4.01 -6.43
CA GLY A 82 1.76 3.28 -7.70
C GLY A 82 0.36 2.98 -8.25
N ILE A 83 -0.66 3.72 -7.83
CA ILE A 83 -2.01 3.69 -8.40
C ILE A 83 -1.99 4.49 -9.70
N ASP A 84 -2.61 3.98 -10.77
CA ASP A 84 -2.70 4.67 -12.06
C ASP A 84 -3.96 5.55 -12.16
N ALA A 85 -5.05 5.17 -11.48
CA ALA A 85 -6.29 5.94 -11.53
C ALA A 85 -7.12 5.91 -10.24
N LEU A 86 -7.82 7.01 -10.00
CA LEU A 86 -8.87 7.10 -8.97
C LEU A 86 -10.26 7.03 -9.63
N ILE A 87 -11.09 6.11 -9.15
CA ILE A 87 -12.48 5.93 -9.59
C ILE A 87 -13.36 6.79 -8.67
N CYS A 88 -13.70 7.99 -9.13
CA CYS A 88 -14.42 8.98 -8.33
C CYS A 88 -15.90 8.62 -8.23
N THR A 89 -16.37 8.39 -7.00
CA THR A 89 -17.79 8.16 -6.70
C THR A 89 -18.60 9.42 -6.94
N TRP A 90 -19.64 9.31 -7.77
CA TRP A 90 -20.38 10.44 -8.29
C TRP A 90 -21.89 10.18 -8.26
N PHE A 91 -22.66 11.14 -7.73
CA PHE A 91 -24.12 11.04 -7.56
C PHE A 91 -24.93 11.67 -8.70
N GLY A 92 -24.26 11.97 -9.82
CA GLY A 92 -24.90 12.52 -11.00
C GLY A 92 -24.78 14.04 -11.10
N PRO A 93 -25.20 14.62 -12.25
CA PRO A 93 -25.04 16.04 -12.53
C PRO A 93 -26.00 16.92 -11.72
N GLU A 94 -27.00 16.33 -11.09
CA GLU A 94 -27.99 17.02 -10.26
C GLU A 94 -27.52 17.16 -8.79
N GLU A 95 -26.42 16.49 -8.41
CA GLU A 95 -25.80 16.61 -7.09
C GLU A 95 -24.51 17.43 -7.22
N ASP A 96 -24.62 18.73 -6.91
CA ASP A 96 -23.59 19.73 -7.19
C ASP A 96 -22.27 19.47 -6.44
N ARG A 97 -22.33 18.88 -5.24
CA ARG A 97 -21.18 18.74 -4.35
C ARG A 97 -20.17 17.73 -4.90
N LEU A 98 -20.59 16.49 -5.17
CA LEU A 98 -19.72 15.44 -5.69
C LEU A 98 -19.39 15.69 -7.16
N ASP A 99 -20.29 16.29 -7.95
CA ASP A 99 -19.98 16.71 -9.32
C ASP A 99 -18.82 17.71 -9.37
N LYS A 100 -18.89 18.77 -8.55
CA LYS A 100 -17.79 19.74 -8.43
C LYS A 100 -16.51 19.10 -7.90
N ARG A 101 -16.59 18.22 -6.90
CA ARG A 101 -15.39 17.58 -6.31
C ARG A 101 -14.70 16.63 -7.30
N CYS A 102 -15.43 15.82 -8.05
CA CYS A 102 -14.83 14.95 -9.08
C CYS A 102 -14.21 15.75 -10.22
N ARG A 103 -14.80 16.89 -10.63
CA ARG A 103 -14.17 17.80 -11.60
C ARG A 103 -12.92 18.45 -11.02
N ARG A 104 -13.00 18.91 -9.77
CA ARG A 104 -11.92 19.65 -9.12
C ARG A 104 -10.67 18.81 -8.93
N ILE A 105 -10.80 17.54 -8.49
CA ILE A 105 -9.65 16.66 -8.34
C ILE A 105 -8.95 16.37 -9.68
N MET A 106 -9.71 16.21 -10.77
CA MET A 106 -9.13 16.04 -12.11
C MET A 106 -8.39 17.29 -12.58
N ASP A 107 -8.94 18.48 -12.31
CA ASP A 107 -8.30 19.75 -12.67
C ASP A 107 -7.03 20.00 -11.85
N LEU A 108 -7.05 19.67 -10.55
CA LEU A 108 -5.88 19.76 -9.68
C LEU A 108 -4.77 18.81 -10.13
N ALA A 109 -5.08 17.58 -10.50
CA ALA A 109 -4.07 16.65 -11.02
C ALA A 109 -3.37 17.18 -12.28
N GLN A 110 -4.13 17.79 -13.20
CA GLN A 110 -3.56 18.46 -14.37
C GLN A 110 -2.67 19.66 -13.98
N GLN A 111 -3.14 20.50 -13.04
CA GLN A 111 -2.37 21.65 -12.54
C GLN A 111 -1.06 21.23 -11.86
N MET A 112 -1.05 20.08 -11.21
CA MET A 112 0.13 19.49 -10.56
C MET A 112 1.06 18.78 -11.53
N GLY A 113 0.63 18.54 -12.79
CA GLY A 113 1.37 17.69 -13.73
C GLY A 113 1.45 16.23 -13.29
N SER A 114 0.46 15.76 -12.51
CA SER A 114 0.40 14.36 -12.08
C SER A 114 -0.08 13.46 -13.22
N ASP A 115 0.50 12.25 -13.29
CA ASP A 115 0.11 11.22 -14.26
C ASP A 115 -1.16 10.45 -13.84
N ILE A 116 -1.72 10.73 -12.65
CA ILE A 116 -2.95 10.07 -12.17
C ILE A 116 -4.11 10.35 -13.13
N GLN A 117 -4.73 9.26 -13.56
CA GLN A 117 -5.95 9.28 -14.36
C GLN A 117 -7.20 9.16 -13.48
N PHE A 118 -8.36 9.41 -14.07
CA PHE A 118 -9.62 9.36 -13.35
C PHE A 118 -10.70 8.65 -14.15
N ALA A 119 -11.52 7.86 -13.46
CA ALA A 119 -12.76 7.32 -13.98
C ALA A 119 -13.92 7.75 -13.10
N ILE A 120 -15.15 7.55 -13.57
CA ILE A 120 -16.36 7.85 -12.80
C ILE A 120 -17.14 6.56 -12.54
N ILE A 121 -17.63 6.43 -11.31
CA ILE A 121 -18.66 5.45 -10.95
C ILE A 121 -19.95 6.20 -10.59
N PRO A 122 -20.96 6.22 -11.48
CA PRO A 122 -22.29 6.71 -11.15
C PRO A 122 -22.91 5.79 -10.09
N ASP A 123 -23.03 6.28 -8.86
CA ASP A 123 -23.53 5.47 -7.75
C ASP A 123 -25.05 5.59 -7.63
N GLN A 124 -25.71 4.45 -7.86
CA GLN A 124 -27.17 4.31 -7.83
C GLN A 124 -27.75 4.36 -6.41
N SER A 125 -26.90 4.32 -5.37
CA SER A 125 -27.31 4.59 -4.00
C SER A 125 -27.85 6.03 -3.82
N ALA A 126 -27.50 6.95 -4.73
CA ALA A 126 -27.96 8.34 -4.76
C ALA A 126 -29.50 8.47 -4.73
N TRP A 127 -30.00 9.53 -4.10
CA TRP A 127 -31.41 9.60 -3.69
C TRP A 127 -32.45 9.75 -4.80
N ALA A 128 -32.10 10.15 -6.04
CA ALA A 128 -33.10 10.24 -7.11
C ALA A 128 -32.58 10.07 -8.56
N GLY A 129 -31.58 10.85 -8.98
CA GLY A 129 -31.26 11.04 -10.41
C GLY A 129 -30.70 9.81 -11.16
N LEU A 130 -30.16 8.82 -10.45
CA LEU A 130 -29.45 7.67 -11.03
C LEU A 130 -30.20 6.33 -10.93
N LYS A 131 -31.49 6.35 -10.58
CA LYS A 131 -32.32 5.15 -10.34
C LYS A 131 -33.22 4.75 -11.51
N SER A 132 -33.00 5.31 -12.69
CA SER A 132 -33.75 4.97 -13.90
C SER A 132 -32.85 4.95 -15.12
N VAL A 133 -33.29 4.22 -16.16
CA VAL A 133 -32.59 4.16 -17.46
C VAL A 133 -32.38 5.56 -18.02
N ASP A 134 -33.43 6.40 -18.04
CA ASP A 134 -33.32 7.77 -18.56
C ASP A 134 -32.40 8.65 -17.72
N GLY A 135 -32.42 8.50 -16.39
CA GLY A 135 -31.54 9.22 -15.49
C GLY A 135 -30.07 8.89 -15.74
N LEU A 136 -29.75 7.60 -15.84
CA LEU A 136 -28.39 7.13 -16.14
C LEU A 136 -27.95 7.47 -17.56
N ALA A 137 -28.85 7.41 -18.55
CA ALA A 137 -28.54 7.82 -19.92
C ALA A 137 -28.17 9.32 -19.99
N ARG A 138 -28.91 10.18 -19.26
CA ARG A 138 -28.54 11.61 -19.12
C ARG A 138 -27.20 11.78 -18.41
N ALA A 139 -26.96 11.02 -17.36
CA ALA A 139 -25.70 11.05 -16.62
C ALA A 139 -24.52 10.66 -17.53
N ILE A 140 -24.64 9.60 -18.34
CA ILE A 140 -23.65 9.21 -19.35
C ILE A 140 -23.42 10.32 -20.37
N GLY A 141 -24.48 11.02 -20.81
CA GLY A 141 -24.34 12.19 -21.70
C GLY A 141 -23.50 13.31 -21.09
N VAL A 142 -23.57 13.50 -19.76
CA VAL A 142 -22.67 14.43 -19.04
C VAL A 142 -21.24 13.90 -19.02
N LEU A 143 -21.05 12.61 -18.75
CA LEU A 143 -19.71 11.99 -18.79
C LEU A 143 -19.03 12.17 -20.16
N GLN A 144 -19.76 11.92 -21.24
CA GLN A 144 -19.27 12.09 -22.61
C GLN A 144 -18.84 13.52 -22.92
N ARG A 145 -19.64 14.50 -22.51
CA ARG A 145 -19.38 15.91 -22.81
C ARG A 145 -18.23 16.47 -21.97
N ASP A 146 -18.23 16.16 -20.68
CA ASP A 146 -17.46 16.92 -19.70
C ASP A 146 -16.26 16.17 -19.10
N PHE A 147 -16.36 14.84 -19.01
CA PHE A 147 -15.37 14.02 -18.32
C PHE A 147 -14.47 13.29 -19.31
N PHE A 148 -15.04 12.60 -20.32
CA PHE A 148 -14.28 11.83 -21.31
C PHE A 148 -13.37 12.71 -22.18
N THR A 149 -13.64 14.01 -22.24
CA THR A 149 -12.84 15.00 -22.98
C THR A 149 -11.62 15.48 -22.19
N LYS A 150 -11.49 15.14 -20.90
CA LYS A 150 -10.33 15.52 -20.09
C LYS A 150 -9.11 14.67 -20.45
N PRO A 151 -7.91 15.26 -20.55
CA PRO A 151 -6.69 14.55 -20.95
C PRO A 151 -6.25 13.47 -19.96
N ASN A 152 -6.63 13.61 -18.69
CA ASN A 152 -6.39 12.63 -17.63
C ASN A 152 -7.61 11.75 -17.33
N TYR A 153 -8.54 11.60 -18.28
CA TYR A 153 -9.60 10.59 -18.14
C TYR A 153 -9.05 9.21 -18.49
N LEU A 154 -9.36 8.22 -17.67
CA LEU A 154 -8.88 6.85 -17.86
C LEU A 154 -9.51 6.24 -19.12
N THR A 155 -8.65 5.68 -19.97
CA THR A 155 -9.05 4.83 -21.08
C THR A 155 -8.53 3.41 -20.88
N PHE A 156 -9.33 2.42 -21.25
CA PHE A 156 -8.92 1.01 -21.26
C PHE A 156 -9.30 0.39 -22.60
N GLN A 157 -8.33 -0.29 -23.24
CA GLN A 157 -8.47 -0.81 -24.61
C GLN A 157 -8.94 0.27 -25.62
N GLY A 158 -8.42 1.49 -25.47
CA GLY A 158 -8.71 2.62 -26.36
C GLY A 158 -10.08 3.30 -26.14
N LYS A 159 -10.85 2.91 -25.12
CA LYS A 159 -12.17 3.48 -24.83
C LYS A 159 -12.21 4.16 -23.47
N PRO A 160 -12.94 5.28 -23.30
CA PRO A 160 -13.18 5.88 -21.99
C PRO A 160 -13.93 4.91 -21.06
N VAL A 161 -13.49 4.85 -19.81
CA VAL A 161 -13.97 3.87 -18.83
C VAL A 161 -15.15 4.40 -18.02
N VAL A 162 -16.16 3.56 -17.77
CA VAL A 162 -17.21 3.80 -16.77
C VAL A 162 -17.36 2.59 -15.87
N PHE A 163 -17.40 2.83 -14.56
CA PHE A 163 -17.66 1.80 -13.56
C PHE A 163 -19.13 1.81 -13.13
N TRP A 164 -19.65 0.63 -12.79
CA TRP A 164 -21.03 0.46 -12.37
C TRP A 164 -21.11 -0.36 -11.09
N PHE A 165 -21.61 0.26 -10.03
CA PHE A 165 -21.85 -0.42 -8.76
C PHE A 165 -23.09 -1.30 -8.86
N TYR A 166 -22.95 -2.56 -8.42
CA TYR A 166 -24.04 -3.53 -8.23
C TYR A 166 -25.16 -3.46 -9.29
N PRO A 167 -24.91 -3.86 -10.55
CA PRO A 167 -25.89 -3.77 -11.62
C PRO A 167 -27.34 -4.16 -11.24
N PRO A 168 -27.60 -5.23 -10.46
CA PRO A 168 -28.97 -5.56 -10.07
C PRO A 168 -29.79 -4.45 -9.37
N SER A 169 -29.19 -3.36 -8.87
CA SER A 169 -29.95 -2.26 -8.24
C SER A 169 -30.82 -1.43 -9.20
N LEU A 170 -30.48 -1.37 -10.49
CA LEU A 170 -31.32 -0.68 -11.48
C LEU A 170 -32.47 -1.54 -12.00
N GLY A 171 -32.27 -2.87 -12.01
CA GLY A 171 -33.13 -3.84 -12.66
C GLY A 171 -32.33 -5.05 -13.15
N GLY A 172 -33.00 -5.94 -13.88
CA GLY A 172 -32.37 -7.13 -14.47
C GLY A 172 -31.57 -6.83 -15.74
N LEU A 173 -31.03 -7.88 -16.35
CA LEU A 173 -30.20 -7.81 -17.57
C LEU A 173 -30.85 -6.98 -18.70
N ASP A 174 -32.16 -7.13 -18.92
CA ASP A 174 -32.87 -6.39 -19.99
C ASP A 174 -32.91 -4.88 -19.74
N THR A 175 -33.03 -4.45 -18.49
CA THR A 175 -32.96 -3.02 -18.11
C THR A 175 -31.59 -2.44 -18.45
N TRP A 176 -30.53 -3.22 -18.24
CA TRP A 176 -29.17 -2.82 -18.59
C TRP A 176 -28.89 -2.84 -20.09
N LYS A 177 -29.47 -3.81 -20.83
CA LYS A 177 -29.46 -3.80 -22.30
C LYS A 177 -30.15 -2.56 -22.84
N GLN A 178 -31.29 -2.17 -22.27
CA GLN A 178 -31.99 -0.94 -22.63
C GLN A 178 -31.10 0.29 -22.39
N LEU A 179 -30.46 0.39 -21.22
CA LEU A 179 -29.54 1.50 -20.92
C LEU A 179 -28.35 1.55 -21.89
N ARG A 180 -27.67 0.42 -22.13
CA ARG A 180 -26.54 0.35 -23.06
C ARG A 180 -26.96 0.77 -24.47
N ASN A 181 -28.11 0.29 -24.97
CA ASN A 181 -28.63 0.66 -26.28
C ASN A 181 -29.01 2.15 -26.38
N GLN A 182 -29.51 2.75 -25.28
CA GLN A 182 -29.90 4.15 -25.27
C GLN A 182 -28.70 5.10 -25.16
N ALA A 183 -27.69 4.74 -24.37
CA ALA A 183 -26.60 5.65 -24.00
C ALA A 183 -25.26 5.37 -24.72
N ASP A 184 -25.04 4.14 -25.17
CA ASP A 184 -23.82 3.71 -25.88
C ASP A 184 -24.08 2.53 -26.85
N PRO A 185 -24.98 2.67 -27.85
CA PRO A 185 -25.38 1.57 -28.74
C PRO A 185 -24.22 1.02 -29.58
N ASN A 186 -23.19 1.83 -29.80
CA ASN A 186 -22.01 1.45 -30.59
C ASN A 186 -20.83 0.99 -29.71
N HIS A 187 -21.06 0.78 -28.40
CA HIS A 187 -20.06 0.33 -27.44
C HIS A 187 -18.76 1.15 -27.51
N GLN A 188 -18.87 2.48 -27.58
CA GLN A 188 -17.73 3.39 -27.64
C GLN A 188 -17.07 3.59 -26.26
N GLN A 189 -17.72 3.16 -25.18
CA GLN A 189 -17.21 3.20 -23.82
C GLN A 189 -16.85 1.79 -23.34
N TYR A 190 -15.92 1.71 -22.38
CA TYR A 190 -15.58 0.47 -21.69
C TYR A 190 -16.33 0.41 -20.35
N TRP A 191 -17.29 -0.50 -20.19
CA TRP A 191 -18.06 -0.62 -18.96
C TRP A 191 -17.55 -1.77 -18.09
N PHE A 192 -17.15 -1.44 -16.86
CA PHE A 192 -16.87 -2.41 -15.80
C PHE A 192 -18.13 -2.59 -14.92
N GLY A 193 -18.64 -3.82 -14.85
CA GLY A 193 -19.82 -4.15 -14.04
C GLY A 193 -19.46 -4.81 -12.71
N GLY A 194 -19.89 -4.23 -11.59
CA GLY A 194 -19.68 -4.75 -10.24
C GLY A 194 -20.62 -5.91 -9.90
N THR A 195 -20.47 -7.05 -10.58
CA THR A 195 -21.23 -8.29 -10.38
C THR A 195 -20.39 -9.49 -10.79
N ASP A 196 -20.78 -10.68 -10.33
CA ASP A 196 -20.18 -11.94 -10.75
C ASP A 196 -21.14 -12.86 -11.51
N ASP A 197 -22.31 -12.32 -11.89
CA ASP A 197 -23.22 -12.91 -12.85
C ASP A 197 -22.73 -12.61 -14.28
N PHE A 198 -22.16 -13.63 -14.92
CA PHE A 198 -21.59 -13.51 -16.26
C PHE A 198 -22.61 -13.36 -17.39
N SER A 199 -23.91 -13.49 -17.12
CA SER A 199 -24.94 -13.11 -18.11
C SER A 199 -24.86 -11.62 -18.46
N TYR A 200 -24.30 -10.80 -17.58
CA TYR A 200 -24.08 -9.38 -17.80
C TYR A 200 -22.94 -9.04 -18.77
N LEU A 201 -22.11 -9.99 -19.20
CA LEU A 201 -21.06 -9.74 -20.21
C LEU A 201 -21.61 -9.42 -21.61
N ASP A 202 -22.92 -9.57 -21.82
CA ASP A 202 -23.61 -9.03 -23.01
C ASP A 202 -23.70 -7.48 -22.98
N VAL A 203 -23.72 -6.89 -21.79
CA VAL A 203 -23.85 -5.44 -21.57
C VAL A 203 -22.50 -4.83 -21.25
N TYR A 204 -21.75 -5.48 -20.37
CA TYR A 204 -20.49 -4.99 -19.83
C TYR A 204 -19.30 -5.56 -20.58
N ASP A 205 -18.24 -4.75 -20.70
CA ASP A 205 -17.02 -5.16 -21.38
C ASP A 205 -16.16 -6.07 -20.48
N ALA A 206 -16.18 -5.80 -19.18
CA ALA A 206 -15.59 -6.63 -18.13
C ALA A 206 -16.43 -6.58 -16.84
N LEU A 207 -16.21 -7.55 -15.96
CA LEU A 207 -16.85 -7.60 -14.65
C LEU A 207 -15.78 -7.57 -13.55
N TYR A 208 -16.17 -7.18 -12.34
CA TYR A 208 -15.29 -7.17 -11.17
C TYR A 208 -16.10 -7.43 -9.89
N TYR A 209 -15.42 -7.86 -8.83
CA TYR A 209 -16.02 -7.87 -7.50
C TYR A 209 -15.83 -6.52 -6.82
N PHE A 210 -16.88 -5.95 -6.25
CA PHE A 210 -16.70 -4.77 -5.40
C PHE A 210 -16.09 -5.15 -4.04
N ASP A 211 -16.61 -6.23 -3.43
CA ASP A 211 -16.17 -6.77 -2.14
C ASP A 211 -15.77 -8.26 -2.28
N ILE A 212 -14.64 -8.61 -1.68
CA ILE A 212 -14.10 -9.98 -1.62
C ILE A 212 -13.93 -10.49 -0.17
N THR A 213 -14.32 -9.70 0.82
CA THR A 213 -14.00 -9.94 2.24
C THR A 213 -14.81 -11.06 2.88
N TRP A 214 -15.78 -11.64 2.16
CA TRP A 214 -16.47 -12.89 2.50
C TRP A 214 -15.60 -14.15 2.29
N GLU A 215 -14.43 -14.01 1.65
CA GLU A 215 -13.59 -15.15 1.29
C GLU A 215 -13.08 -15.96 2.48
N LYS A 216 -12.83 -17.26 2.26
CA LYS A 216 -12.37 -18.16 3.34
C LYS A 216 -10.89 -18.01 3.68
N SER A 217 -10.09 -17.57 2.71
CA SER A 217 -8.66 -17.33 2.83
C SER A 217 -8.25 -16.25 1.82
N PRO A 218 -7.15 -15.52 2.07
CA PRO A 218 -6.70 -14.44 1.18
C PRO A 218 -6.65 -14.89 -0.29
N GLY A 219 -7.36 -14.19 -1.18
CA GLY A 219 -7.36 -14.43 -2.63
C GLY A 219 -8.26 -15.56 -3.13
N ALA A 220 -8.97 -16.27 -2.25
CA ALA A 220 -9.86 -17.38 -2.64
C ALA A 220 -11.03 -16.91 -3.51
N ALA A 221 -11.62 -15.73 -3.23
CA ALA A 221 -12.72 -15.21 -4.03
C ALA A 221 -12.29 -14.94 -5.47
N MET A 222 -11.16 -14.26 -5.65
CA MET A 222 -10.64 -13.92 -6.97
C MET A 222 -10.13 -15.15 -7.73
N THR A 223 -9.56 -16.14 -7.04
CA THR A 223 -9.21 -17.44 -7.66
C THR A 223 -10.44 -18.17 -8.19
N SER A 224 -11.53 -18.19 -7.41
CA SER A 224 -12.81 -18.78 -7.85
C SER A 224 -13.39 -18.02 -9.05
N TYR A 225 -13.40 -16.69 -9.00
CA TYR A 225 -13.84 -15.83 -10.09
C TYR A 225 -13.05 -16.09 -11.38
N ALA A 226 -11.71 -16.14 -11.31
CA ALA A 226 -10.86 -16.46 -12.46
C ALA A 226 -11.26 -17.77 -13.14
N GLY A 227 -11.37 -18.85 -12.34
CA GLY A 227 -11.74 -20.16 -12.88
C GLY A 227 -13.16 -20.20 -13.45
N ARG A 228 -14.10 -19.43 -12.90
CA ARG A 228 -15.43 -19.27 -13.51
C ARG A 228 -15.32 -18.52 -14.83
N LEU A 229 -14.57 -17.41 -14.88
CA LEU A 229 -14.43 -16.59 -16.07
C LEU A 229 -13.79 -17.37 -17.22
N ASP A 230 -12.78 -18.19 -16.94
CA ASP A 230 -12.17 -19.09 -17.92
C ASP A 230 -13.19 -20.05 -18.53
N ARG A 231 -14.08 -20.62 -17.70
CA ARG A 231 -15.17 -21.49 -18.19
C ARG A 231 -16.15 -20.73 -19.06
N TYR A 232 -16.53 -19.52 -18.67
CA TYR A 232 -17.41 -18.67 -19.48
C TYR A 232 -16.78 -18.33 -20.83
N ASN A 233 -15.53 -17.87 -20.83
CA ASN A 233 -14.78 -17.53 -22.03
C ASN A 233 -14.69 -18.74 -22.98
N LYS A 234 -14.33 -19.92 -22.44
CA LYS A 234 -14.25 -21.15 -23.23
C LYS A 234 -15.62 -21.56 -23.79
N ALA A 235 -16.68 -21.51 -23.00
CA ALA A 235 -18.03 -21.93 -23.42
C ALA A 235 -18.62 -21.01 -24.49
N ASN A 236 -18.25 -19.73 -24.49
CA ASN A 236 -18.81 -18.71 -25.39
C ASN A 236 -17.86 -18.27 -26.50
N GLY A 237 -16.66 -18.86 -26.60
CA GLY A 237 -15.64 -18.44 -27.57
C GLY A 237 -15.18 -16.99 -27.38
N GLN A 238 -15.17 -16.51 -26.14
CA GLN A 238 -14.80 -15.13 -25.78
C GLN A 238 -13.43 -15.07 -25.10
N SER A 239 -12.91 -13.86 -24.92
CA SER A 239 -11.64 -13.60 -24.21
C SER A 239 -11.78 -12.36 -23.33
N ARG A 240 -12.77 -12.40 -22.43
CA ARG A 240 -13.00 -11.32 -21.47
C ARG A 240 -11.85 -11.24 -20.46
N PRO A 241 -11.39 -10.03 -20.11
CA PRO A 241 -10.26 -9.87 -19.20
C PRO A 241 -10.64 -10.23 -17.77
N PHE A 242 -9.69 -10.84 -17.06
CA PHE A 242 -9.75 -11.00 -15.62
C PHE A 242 -9.33 -9.68 -14.95
N VAL A 243 -10.30 -9.04 -14.32
CA VAL A 243 -10.12 -7.84 -13.49
C VAL A 243 -10.02 -8.29 -12.04
N ALA A 244 -8.87 -8.07 -11.43
CA ALA A 244 -8.64 -8.49 -10.05
C ALA A 244 -9.15 -7.43 -9.06
N THR A 245 -9.84 -7.85 -8.00
CA THR A 245 -10.15 -7.00 -6.86
C THR A 245 -9.16 -7.26 -5.73
N VAL A 246 -8.61 -6.21 -5.13
CA VAL A 246 -7.72 -6.28 -3.97
C VAL A 246 -8.27 -5.42 -2.83
N MET A 247 -8.14 -5.90 -1.59
CA MET A 247 -8.68 -5.22 -0.40
C MET A 247 -7.76 -5.39 0.80
N PRO A 248 -7.49 -4.32 1.58
CA PRO A 248 -6.60 -4.42 2.74
C PRO A 248 -7.27 -5.11 3.94
N GLY A 249 -8.60 -5.14 3.95
CA GLY A 249 -9.47 -5.70 4.98
C GLY A 249 -10.78 -4.92 4.99
N TYR A 250 -11.56 -5.05 6.06
CA TYR A 250 -12.91 -4.49 6.12
C TYR A 250 -13.42 -4.46 7.56
N ASN A 251 -14.20 -3.44 7.96
CA ASN A 251 -14.90 -3.40 9.24
C ASN A 251 -15.98 -2.31 9.26
N ASP A 252 -17.25 -2.71 9.05
CA ASP A 252 -18.43 -1.83 9.09
C ASP A 252 -19.36 -2.11 10.27
N LEU A 253 -18.87 -2.84 11.29
CA LEU A 253 -19.66 -3.28 12.44
C LEU A 253 -20.37 -2.13 13.15
N LYS A 254 -19.69 -0.98 13.29
CA LYS A 254 -20.24 0.21 13.96
C LYS A 254 -21.17 1.04 13.07
N PHE A 255 -21.01 0.94 11.75
CA PHE A 255 -21.80 1.73 10.81
C PHE A 255 -23.18 1.10 10.58
N ARG A 256 -23.21 -0.22 10.33
CA ARG A 256 -24.44 -0.94 9.97
C ARG A 256 -24.60 -2.32 10.60
N GLY A 257 -23.79 -2.67 11.60
CA GLY A 257 -23.83 -3.99 12.22
C GLY A 257 -23.49 -5.13 11.27
N GLY A 258 -22.64 -4.87 10.26
CA GLY A 258 -22.30 -5.82 9.21
C GLY A 258 -21.23 -6.82 9.65
N HIS A 259 -20.07 -6.81 8.99
CA HIS A 259 -18.99 -7.76 9.23
C HIS A 259 -17.62 -7.10 9.27
N ALA A 260 -16.63 -7.89 9.68
CA ALA A 260 -15.24 -7.48 9.69
C ALA A 260 -14.34 -8.56 9.07
N ARG A 261 -13.30 -8.09 8.40
CA ARG A 261 -12.16 -8.85 7.88
C ARG A 261 -10.90 -8.20 8.41
N ASP A 262 -10.24 -8.92 9.32
CA ASP A 262 -8.95 -8.50 9.85
C ASP A 262 -7.94 -8.34 8.71
N ARG A 263 -7.17 -7.24 8.78
CA ARG A 263 -6.10 -6.95 7.84
C ARG A 263 -4.86 -7.82 8.06
N GLN A 264 -4.76 -8.50 9.21
CA GLN A 264 -3.70 -9.46 9.57
C GLN A 264 -2.29 -8.85 9.41
N GLY A 265 -2.10 -7.62 9.88
CA GLY A 265 -0.83 -6.89 9.71
C GLY A 265 -0.43 -6.61 8.26
N GLY A 266 -1.36 -6.76 7.31
CA GLY A 266 -1.12 -6.63 5.87
C GLY A 266 -1.15 -7.96 5.12
N ASP A 267 -1.09 -9.11 5.80
CA ASP A 267 -1.03 -10.43 5.14
C ASP A 267 -2.29 -10.73 4.30
N TYR A 268 -3.45 -10.30 4.78
CA TYR A 268 -4.69 -10.41 3.99
C TYR A 268 -4.54 -9.64 2.67
N TYR A 269 -4.07 -8.38 2.74
CA TYR A 269 -3.89 -7.54 1.56
C TYR A 269 -2.92 -8.16 0.55
N ARG A 270 -1.75 -8.62 1.04
CA ARG A 270 -0.73 -9.29 0.21
C ARG A 270 -1.29 -10.50 -0.53
N GLY A 271 -2.10 -11.33 0.15
CA GLY A 271 -2.72 -12.50 -0.47
C GLY A 271 -3.71 -12.14 -1.59
N THR A 272 -4.45 -11.04 -1.46
CA THR A 272 -5.33 -10.56 -2.54
C THR A 272 -4.53 -10.12 -3.78
N TRP A 273 -3.41 -9.42 -3.57
CA TRP A 273 -2.49 -9.00 -4.65
C TRP A 273 -1.78 -10.18 -5.32
N GLN A 274 -1.35 -11.18 -4.54
CA GLN A 274 -0.71 -12.37 -5.10
C GLN A 274 -1.64 -13.09 -6.09
N THR A 275 -2.95 -13.14 -5.81
CA THR A 275 -3.92 -13.71 -6.74
C THR A 275 -4.03 -12.90 -8.04
N ALA A 276 -3.93 -11.58 -7.98
CA ALA A 276 -3.90 -10.74 -9.18
C ALA A 276 -2.69 -11.08 -10.07
N ILE A 277 -1.54 -11.36 -9.44
CA ILE A 277 -0.31 -11.77 -10.13
C ILE A 277 -0.45 -13.16 -10.73
N ASP A 278 -0.81 -14.15 -9.91
CA ASP A 278 -0.90 -15.57 -10.29
C ASP A 278 -1.91 -15.80 -11.42
N ARG A 279 -2.95 -14.97 -11.48
CA ARG A 279 -3.99 -15.03 -12.51
C ARG A 279 -3.75 -14.07 -13.68
N ASN A 280 -2.58 -13.44 -13.74
CA ASN A 280 -2.15 -12.56 -14.81
C ASN A 280 -3.19 -11.48 -15.14
N ALA A 281 -3.66 -10.77 -14.11
CA ALA A 281 -4.76 -9.82 -14.25
C ALA A 281 -4.45 -8.73 -15.29
N GLN A 282 -5.47 -8.40 -16.08
CA GLN A 282 -5.38 -7.33 -17.09
C GLN A 282 -5.69 -5.96 -16.50
N ALA A 283 -6.26 -5.92 -15.30
CA ALA A 283 -6.48 -4.70 -14.52
C ALA A 283 -6.66 -5.07 -13.04
N VAL A 284 -6.36 -4.12 -12.15
CA VAL A 284 -6.60 -4.24 -10.71
C VAL A 284 -7.54 -3.14 -10.25
N VAL A 285 -8.55 -3.51 -9.46
CA VAL A 285 -9.46 -2.62 -8.76
C VAL A 285 -9.21 -2.79 -7.26
N LEU A 286 -8.91 -1.68 -6.59
CA LEU A 286 -8.63 -1.61 -5.16
C LEU A 286 -9.86 -1.03 -4.45
N THR A 287 -10.44 -1.83 -3.55
CA THR A 287 -11.52 -1.39 -2.66
C THR A 287 -10.94 -1.25 -1.24
N SER A 288 -10.58 -0.03 -0.78
CA SER A 288 -10.72 1.28 -1.43
C SER A 288 -9.57 2.23 -1.08
N PHE A 289 -9.48 3.39 -1.75
CA PHE A 289 -8.56 4.45 -1.31
C PHE A 289 -8.97 4.97 0.07
N ASN A 290 -10.22 5.41 0.25
CA ASN A 290 -10.65 6.13 1.45
C ASN A 290 -12.11 5.86 1.91
N GLU A 291 -12.61 4.63 1.81
CA GLU A 291 -13.93 4.28 2.38
C GLU A 291 -13.83 3.92 3.88
N PHE A 292 -13.91 4.93 4.74
CA PHE A 292 -13.78 4.77 6.19
C PHE A 292 -15.03 4.20 6.88
N PHE A 293 -16.24 4.33 6.34
CA PHE A 293 -17.41 3.68 6.95
C PHE A 293 -17.31 2.15 6.89
N GLU A 294 -16.62 1.64 5.88
CA GLU A 294 -16.40 0.21 5.66
C GLU A 294 -15.02 -0.27 6.15
N GLY A 295 -14.16 0.63 6.63
CA GLY A 295 -12.81 0.29 7.08
C GLY A 295 -11.96 -0.39 6.01
N SER A 296 -12.20 -0.11 4.73
CA SER A 296 -11.48 -0.70 3.58
C SER A 296 -10.39 0.22 3.00
N HIS A 297 -10.21 1.41 3.59
CA HIS A 297 -9.26 2.44 3.17
C HIS A 297 -7.79 1.98 3.21
N ILE A 298 -7.01 2.46 2.24
CA ILE A 298 -5.54 2.45 2.28
C ILE A 298 -4.96 3.82 2.63
N GLU A 299 -5.79 4.88 2.62
CA GLU A 299 -5.42 6.23 3.03
C GLU A 299 -4.82 6.23 4.45
N PRO A 300 -3.82 7.10 4.72
CA PRO A 300 -3.26 7.25 6.06
C PRO A 300 -4.32 7.50 7.13
N SER A 301 -4.25 6.71 8.20
CA SER A 301 -5.24 6.70 9.26
C SER A 301 -4.61 6.74 10.65
N GLU A 302 -5.43 7.01 11.67
CA GLU A 302 -4.99 7.06 13.07
C GLU A 302 -4.44 5.70 13.55
N GLN A 303 -5.02 4.57 13.10
CA GLN A 303 -4.54 3.24 13.49
C GLN A 303 -3.38 2.71 12.64
N TYR A 304 -3.38 2.97 11.34
CA TYR A 304 -2.48 2.29 10.42
C TYR A 304 -1.43 3.20 9.77
N GLY A 305 -1.63 4.51 9.82
CA GLY A 305 -0.71 5.46 9.20
C GLY A 305 -0.55 5.20 7.72
N ASP A 306 0.64 5.46 7.20
CA ASP A 306 0.97 5.25 5.80
C ASP A 306 1.21 3.77 5.41
N LEU A 307 1.02 2.82 6.34
CA LEU A 307 1.37 1.41 6.12
C LEU A 307 0.74 0.88 4.82
N TYR A 308 -0.55 1.12 4.62
CA TYR A 308 -1.24 0.59 3.46
C TYR A 308 -0.89 1.29 2.16
N LEU A 309 -0.50 2.57 2.18
CA LEU A 309 0.09 3.21 0.99
C LEU A 309 1.44 2.60 0.62
N ARG A 310 2.32 2.35 1.61
CA ARG A 310 3.62 1.70 1.38
C ARG A 310 3.46 0.27 0.88
N LEU A 311 2.52 -0.48 1.45
CA LEU A 311 2.15 -1.81 0.97
C LEU A 311 1.62 -1.76 -0.47
N THR A 312 0.74 -0.81 -0.81
CA THR A 312 0.25 -0.65 -2.18
C THR A 312 1.38 -0.33 -3.15
N LYS A 313 2.37 0.49 -2.76
CA LYS A 313 3.56 0.74 -3.61
C LYS A 313 4.34 -0.52 -3.89
N GLU A 314 4.68 -1.25 -2.84
CA GLU A 314 5.42 -2.51 -2.97
C GLU A 314 4.67 -3.53 -3.83
N LEU A 315 3.37 -3.72 -3.56
CA LEU A 315 2.54 -4.71 -4.23
C LEU A 315 2.23 -4.32 -5.68
N SER A 316 2.08 -3.03 -5.97
CA SER A 316 1.90 -2.52 -7.34
C SER A 316 3.18 -2.68 -8.17
N ASP A 317 4.36 -2.41 -7.61
CA ASP A 317 5.64 -2.68 -8.27
C ASP A 317 5.81 -4.17 -8.55
N ASN A 318 5.49 -5.00 -7.56
CA ASN A 318 5.56 -6.44 -7.69
C ASN A 318 4.61 -6.96 -8.78
N PHE A 319 3.38 -6.44 -8.82
CA PHE A 319 2.42 -6.74 -9.89
C PHE A 319 2.97 -6.39 -11.27
N ARG A 320 3.54 -5.19 -11.44
CA ARG A 320 4.06 -4.75 -12.74
C ARG A 320 5.28 -5.54 -13.20
N THR A 321 6.11 -6.02 -12.27
CA THR A 321 7.31 -6.80 -12.59
C THR A 321 7.02 -8.27 -12.90
N GLN A 322 6.06 -8.88 -12.19
CA GLN A 322 5.77 -10.31 -12.35
C GLN A 322 4.73 -10.62 -13.44
N VAL A 323 3.79 -9.71 -13.69
CA VAL A 323 2.66 -10.02 -14.55
C VAL A 323 3.05 -9.98 -16.04
N GLY A 324 2.75 -11.08 -16.75
CA GLY A 324 3.16 -11.30 -18.15
C GLY A 324 4.47 -12.07 -18.29
N ASN A 325 5.22 -12.26 -17.20
CA ASN A 325 6.23 -13.31 -17.14
C ASN A 325 5.52 -14.60 -16.74
N PRO A 326 5.77 -15.75 -17.41
CA PRO A 326 5.23 -17.02 -16.92
C PRO A 326 5.79 -17.25 -15.52
N THR A 327 4.94 -17.08 -14.51
CA THR A 327 5.25 -17.44 -13.13
C THR A 327 5.69 -18.91 -13.17
N PRO A 328 6.85 -19.28 -12.58
CA PRO A 328 7.11 -20.68 -12.32
C PRO A 328 5.88 -21.23 -11.61
N VAL A 329 5.30 -22.31 -12.13
CA VAL A 329 4.20 -23.05 -11.49
C VAL A 329 4.52 -23.08 -9.99
N PRO A 330 3.62 -22.62 -9.09
CA PRO A 330 3.88 -22.66 -7.67
C PRO A 330 4.26 -24.09 -7.33
N GLN A 331 5.56 -24.31 -7.06
CA GLN A 331 5.98 -25.53 -6.40
C GLN A 331 5.22 -25.49 -5.07
N PRO A 332 4.54 -26.58 -4.67
CA PRO A 332 3.87 -26.62 -3.39
C PRO A 332 4.90 -26.19 -2.34
N THR A 333 4.66 -25.03 -1.72
CA THR A 333 5.48 -24.56 -0.63
C THR A 333 5.50 -25.70 0.38
N PRO A 334 6.68 -26.20 0.79
CA PRO A 334 6.74 -27.14 1.89
C PRO A 334 5.92 -26.55 3.03
N SER A 335 4.94 -27.31 3.53
CA SER A 335 4.05 -26.88 4.59
C SER A 335 4.88 -26.27 5.72
N GLY A 336 4.75 -24.95 5.95
CA GLY A 336 5.47 -24.23 7.00
C GLY A 336 6.50 -23.20 6.56
N CYS A 337 6.70 -22.91 5.27
CA CYS A 337 7.60 -21.84 4.79
C CYS A 337 6.85 -20.70 4.08
N GLN A 338 7.42 -19.49 4.13
CA GLN A 338 7.00 -18.32 3.34
C GLN A 338 8.22 -17.76 2.60
N THR A 339 8.10 -17.65 1.28
CA THR A 339 9.11 -17.02 0.43
C THR A 339 8.87 -15.52 0.37
N PHE A 340 9.96 -14.74 0.45
CA PHE A 340 9.96 -13.29 0.30
C PHE A 340 10.69 -12.94 -1.01
N PRO A 341 9.96 -12.70 -2.12
CA PRO A 341 10.55 -12.42 -3.42
C PRO A 341 11.50 -11.21 -3.41
N GLU A 342 11.28 -10.26 -2.50
CA GLU A 342 12.02 -9.01 -2.37
C GLU A 342 13.50 -9.26 -2.01
N THR A 343 13.77 -10.33 -1.26
CA THR A 343 15.12 -10.69 -0.82
C THR A 343 15.57 -12.07 -1.31
N GLY A 344 14.66 -12.86 -1.88
CA GLY A 344 14.89 -14.23 -2.34
C GLY A 344 15.02 -15.24 -1.20
N TYR A 345 14.85 -14.83 0.06
CA TYR A 345 14.94 -15.72 1.22
C TYR A 345 13.57 -16.30 1.62
N GLN A 346 13.62 -17.42 2.34
CA GLN A 346 12.43 -18.06 2.93
C GLN A 346 12.52 -17.98 4.45
N VAL A 347 11.38 -17.80 5.10
CA VAL A 347 11.24 -17.91 6.55
C VAL A 347 10.36 -19.12 6.81
N CYS A 348 10.80 -20.03 7.67
CA CYS A 348 10.18 -21.32 7.85
C CYS A 348 9.87 -21.64 9.31
N GLY A 349 8.97 -22.60 9.51
CA GLY A 349 8.67 -23.25 10.78
C GLY A 349 8.37 -22.26 11.90
N ARG A 350 9.00 -22.49 13.05
CA ARG A 350 8.74 -21.71 14.27
C ARG A 350 9.13 -20.23 14.15
N ILE A 351 10.19 -19.92 13.41
CA ILE A 351 10.59 -18.53 13.15
C ILE A 351 9.51 -17.82 12.33
N LEU A 352 8.91 -18.49 11.33
CA LEU A 352 7.79 -17.93 10.57
C LEU A 352 6.56 -17.71 11.45
N GLU A 353 6.19 -18.69 12.28
CA GLU A 353 5.09 -18.55 13.24
C GLU A 353 5.30 -17.35 14.16
N TYR A 354 6.50 -17.21 14.72
CA TYR A 354 6.84 -16.12 15.63
C TYR A 354 6.82 -14.76 14.94
N TRP A 355 7.41 -14.67 13.74
CA TRP A 355 7.43 -13.46 12.93
C TRP A 355 5.99 -12.98 12.67
N LYS A 356 5.07 -13.89 12.28
CA LYS A 356 3.66 -13.58 12.04
C LYS A 356 2.92 -13.12 13.30
N GLN A 357 3.16 -13.77 14.44
CA GLN A 357 2.48 -13.49 15.70
C GLN A 357 2.89 -12.16 16.34
N ASN A 358 4.13 -11.70 16.09
CA ASN A 358 4.73 -10.57 16.80
C ASN A 358 4.93 -9.34 15.90
N GLY A 359 4.03 -9.14 14.92
CA GLY A 359 3.98 -7.91 14.13
C GLY A 359 4.71 -7.94 12.79
N GLY A 360 5.24 -9.09 12.37
CA GLY A 360 5.66 -9.36 10.99
C GLY A 360 6.60 -8.32 10.39
N LEU A 361 6.28 -7.88 9.18
CA LEU A 361 7.13 -6.98 8.40
C LEU A 361 7.35 -5.61 9.08
N PRO A 362 6.33 -4.93 9.64
CA PRO A 362 6.53 -3.68 10.39
C PRO A 362 7.56 -3.76 11.52
N VAL A 363 7.61 -4.90 12.24
CA VAL A 363 8.46 -5.06 13.43
C VAL A 363 9.83 -5.62 13.08
N PHE A 364 9.88 -6.66 12.24
CA PHE A 364 11.11 -7.40 11.97
C PHE A 364 11.73 -7.04 10.62
N GLY A 365 10.94 -6.57 9.64
CA GLY A 365 11.37 -6.36 8.26
C GLY A 365 11.52 -7.66 7.46
N TYR A 366 12.04 -7.54 6.24
CA TYR A 366 12.28 -8.70 5.36
C TYR A 366 13.40 -9.59 5.91
N PRO A 367 13.38 -10.91 5.64
CA PRO A 367 14.55 -11.74 5.88
C PRO A 367 15.68 -11.26 4.98
N ILE A 368 16.85 -11.00 5.55
CA ILE A 368 18.05 -10.57 4.80
C ILE A 368 19.06 -11.70 4.65
N GLY A 369 18.79 -12.89 5.18
CA GLY A 369 19.62 -14.09 5.06
C GLY A 369 18.83 -15.38 5.25
N PRO A 370 19.44 -16.55 4.96
CA PRO A 370 18.82 -17.83 5.28
C PRO A 370 18.79 -18.05 6.81
N GLN A 371 17.88 -18.91 7.28
CA GLN A 371 18.01 -19.49 8.61
C GLN A 371 19.29 -20.34 8.65
N GLN A 372 20.16 -20.08 9.62
CA GLN A 372 21.48 -20.71 9.71
C GLN A 372 21.89 -20.97 11.17
N GLY A 373 22.88 -21.85 11.35
CA GLY A 373 23.51 -22.06 12.64
C GLY A 373 24.34 -20.86 13.07
N VAL A 374 24.12 -20.36 14.28
CA VAL A 374 24.89 -19.28 14.92
C VAL A 374 25.38 -19.75 16.29
N THR A 375 26.47 -19.16 16.79
CA THR A 375 26.93 -19.39 18.16
C THR A 375 26.64 -18.16 19.00
N ILE A 376 25.83 -18.32 20.04
CA ILE A 376 25.47 -17.26 20.99
C ILE A 376 25.95 -17.72 22.36
N GLU A 377 26.82 -16.92 22.99
CA GLU A 377 27.42 -17.23 24.30
C GLU A 377 28.05 -18.64 24.38
N GLY A 378 28.69 -19.08 23.28
CA GLY A 378 29.34 -20.40 23.21
C GLY A 378 28.39 -21.58 22.96
N LYS A 379 27.08 -21.34 22.79
CA LYS A 379 26.09 -22.37 22.47
C LYS A 379 25.57 -22.25 21.03
N PRO A 380 25.35 -23.38 20.32
CA PRO A 380 24.84 -23.35 18.96
C PRO A 380 23.31 -23.20 18.93
N PHE A 381 22.81 -22.26 18.12
CA PHE A 381 21.39 -22.03 17.88
C PHE A 381 21.10 -21.92 16.38
N GLN A 382 19.83 -22.06 16.00
CA GLN A 382 19.37 -21.65 14.67
C GLN A 382 18.87 -20.22 14.75
N ALA A 383 19.30 -19.35 13.85
CA ALA A 383 18.81 -17.98 13.78
C ALA A 383 18.59 -17.55 12.34
N GLN A 384 17.77 -16.53 12.16
CA GLN A 384 17.58 -15.86 10.88
C GLN A 384 17.65 -14.35 11.05
N GLU A 385 18.38 -13.70 10.16
CA GLU A 385 18.55 -12.25 10.12
C GLU A 385 17.41 -11.61 9.31
N PHE A 386 16.84 -10.54 9.85
CA PHE A 386 15.88 -9.66 9.21
C PHE A 386 16.38 -8.22 9.20
N GLU A 387 15.75 -7.32 8.45
CA GLU A 387 16.20 -5.93 8.32
C GLU A 387 16.31 -5.19 9.67
N ARG A 388 15.44 -5.51 10.64
CA ARG A 388 15.36 -4.82 11.93
C ARG A 388 15.76 -5.68 13.13
N ASN A 389 15.78 -7.00 12.97
CA ASN A 389 15.92 -7.94 14.09
C ASN A 389 16.59 -9.25 13.67
N ARG A 390 17.19 -9.96 14.64
CA ARG A 390 17.63 -11.34 14.50
C ARG A 390 16.72 -12.22 15.34
N LEU A 391 16.05 -13.20 14.72
CA LEU A 391 15.22 -14.17 15.44
C LEU A 391 16.03 -15.44 15.70
N GLU A 392 16.13 -15.82 16.96
CA GLU A 392 16.94 -16.93 17.46
C GLU A 392 16.02 -18.02 18.01
N LEU A 393 16.15 -19.25 17.53
CA LEU A 393 15.35 -20.39 17.98
C LEU A 393 16.03 -21.08 19.16
N HIS A 394 15.37 -21.06 20.32
CA HIS A 394 15.79 -21.64 21.60
C HIS A 394 14.84 -22.78 21.98
N PRO A 395 14.94 -23.96 21.33
CA PRO A 395 13.97 -25.05 21.47
C PRO A 395 13.92 -25.66 22.88
N GLU A 396 14.90 -25.38 23.74
CA GLU A 396 14.89 -25.76 25.15
C GLU A 396 13.88 -24.97 26.00
N ASN A 397 13.45 -23.80 25.53
CA ASN A 397 12.48 -22.98 26.22
C ASN A 397 11.05 -23.38 25.86
N ALA A 398 10.11 -23.20 26.79
CA ALA A 398 8.69 -23.34 26.48
C ALA A 398 8.19 -22.13 25.68
N ARG A 399 7.24 -22.36 24.77
CA ARG A 399 6.50 -21.28 24.08
C ARG A 399 5.88 -20.30 25.10
N PRO A 400 5.88 -18.98 24.83
CA PRO A 400 6.37 -18.30 23.61
C PRO A 400 7.86 -17.94 23.60
N TYR A 401 8.65 -18.34 24.61
CA TYR A 401 10.06 -17.96 24.80
C TYR A 401 11.06 -18.84 24.04
N ASP A 402 10.56 -19.74 23.20
CA ASP A 402 11.32 -20.60 22.31
C ASP A 402 11.85 -19.87 21.07
N VAL A 403 11.47 -18.61 20.87
CA VAL A 403 12.12 -17.68 19.95
C VAL A 403 12.46 -16.39 20.68
N LEU A 404 13.73 -15.99 20.62
CA LEU A 404 14.25 -14.78 21.25
C LEU A 404 14.79 -13.82 20.19
N LEU A 405 14.80 -12.53 20.52
CA LEU A 405 15.41 -11.50 19.70
C LEU A 405 16.86 -11.29 20.11
N GLY A 406 17.75 -11.31 19.12
CA GLY A 406 19.16 -10.96 19.29
C GLY A 406 19.35 -9.50 19.74
N ARG A 407 20.44 -9.22 20.45
CA ARG A 407 20.76 -7.89 20.99
C ARG A 407 21.38 -6.98 19.94
N LEU A 408 20.68 -6.80 18.80
CA LEU A 408 21.22 -6.05 17.65
C LEU A 408 21.65 -4.63 17.98
N GLY A 409 20.98 -3.95 18.91
CA GLY A 409 21.41 -2.61 19.34
C GLY A 409 22.80 -2.64 20.00
N ALA A 410 23.01 -3.59 20.91
CA ALA A 410 24.32 -3.80 21.53
C ALA A 410 25.38 -4.27 20.50
N ASP A 411 25.00 -5.20 19.62
CA ASP A 411 25.91 -5.77 18.60
C ASP A 411 26.39 -4.69 17.62
N VAL A 412 25.50 -3.81 17.14
CA VAL A 412 25.85 -2.70 16.24
C VAL A 412 26.78 -1.70 16.94
N LEU A 413 26.48 -1.32 18.17
CA LEU A 413 27.34 -0.41 18.95
C LEU A 413 28.75 -1.00 19.14
N ALA A 414 28.84 -2.28 19.50
CA ALA A 414 30.12 -2.97 19.65
C ALA A 414 30.90 -3.02 18.32
N LYS A 415 30.21 -3.30 17.20
CA LYS A 415 30.81 -3.28 15.85
C LYS A 415 31.33 -1.89 15.46
N GLN A 416 30.67 -0.83 15.90
CA GLN A 416 31.12 0.56 15.75
C GLN A 416 32.28 0.92 16.71
N GLY A 417 32.75 0.00 17.55
CA GLY A 417 33.77 0.27 18.57
C GLY A 417 33.27 1.10 19.75
N ARG A 418 31.94 1.19 19.94
CA ARG A 418 31.29 1.93 21.02
C ARG A 418 30.95 0.97 22.15
N ASP A 419 31.68 1.06 23.26
CA ASP A 419 31.34 0.34 24.49
C ASP A 419 30.20 1.07 25.23
N TRP A 420 28.98 0.57 25.05
CA TRP A 420 27.78 1.14 25.69
C TRP A 420 27.83 1.10 27.22
N GLN A 421 28.64 0.21 27.82
CA GLN A 421 28.76 0.15 29.29
C GLN A 421 29.44 1.39 29.87
N GLN A 422 30.21 2.12 29.04
CA GLN A 422 30.87 3.39 29.37
C GLN A 422 30.02 4.61 29.04
N PHE A 423 28.82 4.45 28.49
CA PHE A 423 27.93 5.58 28.24
C PHE A 423 27.54 6.27 29.55
N ALA A 424 27.32 7.58 29.48
CA ALA A 424 26.96 8.38 30.65
C ALA A 424 25.62 7.87 31.24
N LYS A 425 25.64 7.56 32.54
CA LYS A 425 24.48 7.05 33.28
C LYS A 425 23.84 8.16 34.09
N VAL A 426 22.55 8.01 34.37
CA VAL A 426 21.79 8.90 35.24
C VAL A 426 21.51 8.21 36.57
N SER A 427 21.43 8.97 37.67
CA SER A 427 21.15 8.43 39.01
C SER A 427 19.66 8.18 39.28
N GLY A 428 18.79 8.51 38.32
CA GLY A 428 17.33 8.40 38.41
C GLY A 428 16.66 9.05 37.19
N ALA A 429 15.33 9.07 37.17
CA ALA A 429 14.53 9.68 36.12
C ALA A 429 13.77 10.91 36.62
N SER A 430 13.61 11.92 35.77
CA SER A 430 12.74 13.07 36.01
C SER A 430 11.26 12.67 36.01
N SER A 431 10.40 13.53 36.55
CA SER A 431 8.94 13.32 36.49
C SER A 431 8.48 13.14 35.03
N GLY A 432 7.71 12.09 34.76
CA GLY A 432 7.25 11.73 33.40
C GLY A 432 8.20 10.80 32.62
N CYS A 433 9.33 10.40 33.19
CA CYS A 433 10.26 9.44 32.61
C CYS A 433 10.29 8.14 33.43
N ARG A 434 10.68 7.04 32.78
CA ARG A 434 10.93 5.74 33.44
C ARG A 434 12.43 5.54 33.64
N TYR A 435 12.85 5.15 34.84
CA TYR A 435 14.25 4.79 35.14
C TYR A 435 14.45 3.27 35.07
N PHE A 436 15.55 2.84 34.47
CA PHE A 436 15.97 1.45 34.38
C PHE A 436 17.27 1.26 35.20
N PRO A 437 17.18 0.85 36.48
CA PRO A 437 18.35 0.70 37.34
C PRO A 437 19.34 -0.36 36.84
N GLU A 438 18.89 -1.31 36.01
CA GLU A 438 19.70 -2.38 35.43
C GLU A 438 20.82 -1.83 34.54
N THR A 439 20.55 -0.76 33.79
CA THR A 439 21.52 -0.12 32.90
C THR A 439 21.95 1.26 33.37
N GLY A 440 21.17 1.89 34.26
CA GLY A 440 21.41 3.26 34.73
C GLY A 440 20.93 4.32 33.74
N HIS A 441 19.93 4.00 32.92
CA HIS A 441 19.38 4.89 31.89
C HIS A 441 17.92 5.22 32.11
N SER A 442 17.48 6.35 31.56
CA SER A 442 16.10 6.80 31.59
C SER A 442 15.44 6.74 30.22
N LEU A 443 14.12 6.56 30.21
CA LEU A 443 13.28 6.59 29.02
C LEU A 443 12.21 7.66 29.20
N CYS A 444 12.23 8.66 28.33
CA CYS A 444 11.33 9.81 28.34
C CYS A 444 10.58 9.92 27.02
N GLU A 445 9.61 10.83 26.93
CA GLU A 445 8.98 11.18 25.65
C GLU A 445 9.98 11.73 24.62
N PRO A 446 9.78 11.46 23.31
CA PRO A 446 8.66 10.71 22.71
C PRO A 446 8.81 9.18 22.76
N PHE A 447 9.96 8.68 23.21
CA PHE A 447 10.29 7.25 23.15
C PHE A 447 9.55 6.41 24.20
N LEU A 448 9.17 7.00 25.34
CA LEU A 448 8.41 6.32 26.38
C LEU A 448 7.03 5.86 25.88
N SER A 449 6.26 6.75 25.26
CA SER A 449 4.95 6.39 24.67
C SER A 449 5.09 5.34 23.56
N TYR A 450 6.13 5.44 22.73
CA TYR A 450 6.38 4.42 21.69
C TYR A 450 6.70 3.05 22.32
N TRP A 451 7.59 3.02 23.31
CA TRP A 451 7.94 1.79 24.02
C TRP A 451 6.73 1.15 24.69
N GLN A 452 5.87 1.93 25.34
CA GLN A 452 4.68 1.42 26.03
C GLN A 452 3.58 0.91 25.08
N SER A 453 3.53 1.44 23.86
CA SER A 453 2.51 1.09 22.87
C SER A 453 2.95 -0.04 21.93
N HIS A 454 4.15 -0.61 22.10
CA HIS A 454 4.67 -1.69 21.29
C HIS A 454 5.32 -2.77 22.16
N GLY A 455 5.12 -4.04 21.79
CA GLY A 455 5.69 -5.17 22.49
C GLY A 455 5.48 -6.47 21.72
N LEU A 456 6.04 -7.56 22.24
CA LEU A 456 5.68 -8.91 21.78
C LEU A 456 4.33 -9.32 22.36
N THR A 457 3.52 -10.07 21.63
CA THR A 457 2.24 -10.57 22.15
C THR A 457 2.50 -11.92 22.85
N LEU A 458 2.85 -11.89 24.14
CA LEU A 458 3.28 -13.09 24.87
C LEU A 458 2.14 -13.76 25.64
N ASP A 459 1.13 -12.99 26.04
CA ASP A 459 0.01 -13.48 26.85
C ASP A 459 -1.35 -13.52 26.12
N ASN A 460 -1.36 -13.18 24.83
CA ASN A 460 -2.54 -13.07 23.95
C ASN A 460 -3.61 -12.06 24.45
N LYS A 461 -3.24 -11.07 25.26
CA LYS A 461 -4.14 -9.97 25.64
C LYS A 461 -3.98 -8.76 24.73
N SER A 462 -4.95 -7.85 24.81
CA SER A 462 -4.92 -6.58 24.09
C SER A 462 -4.09 -5.55 24.87
N GLY A 463 -3.27 -4.78 24.15
CA GLY A 463 -2.28 -3.88 24.72
C GLY A 463 -0.96 -4.60 25.07
N TYR A 464 0.04 -3.84 25.50
CA TYR A 464 1.36 -4.37 25.86
C TYR A 464 1.68 -4.07 27.31
N THR A 465 2.17 -5.09 28.00
CA THR A 465 2.78 -4.93 29.32
C THR A 465 4.21 -4.42 29.18
N ALA A 466 4.74 -3.86 30.28
CA ALA A 466 6.14 -3.43 30.33
C ALA A 466 7.12 -4.58 29.99
N ASP A 467 6.78 -5.81 30.38
CA ASP A 467 7.62 -6.98 30.12
C ASP A 467 7.59 -7.37 28.63
N GLU A 468 6.46 -7.18 27.95
CA GLU A 468 6.31 -7.41 26.51
C GLU A 468 7.06 -6.38 25.67
N SER A 469 7.04 -5.11 26.08
CA SER A 469 7.86 -4.04 25.50
C SER A 469 9.35 -4.29 25.75
N LEU A 470 9.72 -4.72 26.95
CA LEU A 470 11.08 -5.12 27.30
C LEU A 470 11.54 -6.33 26.47
N ALA A 471 10.67 -7.29 26.22
CA ALA A 471 11.00 -8.47 25.43
C ALA A 471 11.24 -8.11 23.94
N LEU A 472 10.53 -7.10 23.41
CA LEU A 472 10.74 -6.60 22.05
C LEU A 472 12.02 -5.76 21.93
N PHE A 473 12.17 -4.73 22.77
CA PHE A 473 13.21 -3.71 22.60
C PHE A 473 14.45 -3.92 23.47
N GLY A 474 14.29 -4.61 24.60
CA GLY A 474 15.28 -4.69 25.66
C GLY A 474 15.41 -3.41 26.49
N LEU A 475 16.42 -3.41 27.35
CA LEU A 475 16.73 -2.28 28.23
C LEU A 475 17.34 -1.12 27.42
N PRO A 476 17.09 0.16 27.78
CA PRO A 476 17.81 1.28 27.20
C PRO A 476 19.30 1.19 27.55
N LEU A 477 20.15 1.40 26.55
CA LEU A 477 21.61 1.37 26.63
C LEU A 477 22.24 2.76 26.60
N SER A 478 21.46 3.79 26.31
CA SER A 478 21.92 5.19 26.28
C SER A 478 20.81 6.12 26.77
N GLU A 479 21.18 7.35 27.08
CA GLU A 479 20.23 8.48 27.03
C GLU A 479 19.95 8.88 25.56
N PRO A 480 18.89 9.65 25.29
CA PRO A 480 18.66 10.24 23.97
C PRO A 480 19.83 11.14 23.53
N GLN A 481 20.29 10.97 22.29
CA GLN A 481 21.43 11.70 21.72
C GLN A 481 21.21 12.01 20.24
N GLN A 482 21.87 13.04 19.69
CA GLN A 482 21.80 13.36 18.26
C GLN A 482 22.79 12.49 17.48
N GLU A 483 22.32 11.79 16.44
CA GLU A 483 23.17 11.00 15.53
C GLU A 483 22.84 11.31 14.06
N VAL A 484 23.88 11.30 13.21
CA VAL A 484 23.71 11.35 11.75
C VAL A 484 23.47 9.94 11.25
N LEU A 485 22.31 9.70 10.63
CA LEU A 485 21.92 8.38 10.15
C LEU A 485 22.29 8.17 8.68
N SER A 486 21.97 6.99 8.15
CA SER A 486 22.40 6.56 6.81
C SER A 486 21.85 7.39 5.64
N ASP A 487 20.81 8.19 5.88
CA ASP A 487 20.25 9.15 4.92
C ASP A 487 20.97 10.52 4.94
N GLY A 488 21.98 10.67 5.80
CA GLY A 488 22.75 11.90 5.98
C GLY A 488 22.07 12.97 6.84
N LYS A 489 20.89 12.69 7.40
CA LYS A 489 20.17 13.60 8.29
C LYS A 489 20.50 13.31 9.75
N THR A 490 20.30 14.31 10.61
CA THR A 490 20.52 14.21 12.06
C THR A 490 19.18 13.96 12.74
N TYR A 491 19.13 12.94 13.59
CA TYR A 491 17.96 12.60 14.38
C TYR A 491 18.31 12.43 15.86
N THR A 492 17.35 12.71 16.73
CA THR A 492 17.43 12.26 18.13
C THR A 492 17.22 10.76 18.13
N VAL A 493 18.17 10.00 18.67
CA VAL A 493 18.09 8.54 18.79
C VAL A 493 18.30 8.10 20.22
N GLN A 494 17.73 6.96 20.58
CA GLN A 494 18.05 6.26 21.82
C GLN A 494 18.29 4.78 21.52
N TRP A 495 19.40 4.26 22.06
CA TRP A 495 19.78 2.87 21.87
C TRP A 495 19.18 1.99 22.96
N PHE A 496 18.74 0.81 22.56
CA PHE A 496 18.26 -0.27 23.42
C PHE A 496 19.04 -1.54 23.10
N GLU A 497 18.89 -2.59 23.91
CA GLU A 497 19.59 -3.85 23.66
C GLU A 497 19.28 -4.43 22.28
N ARG A 498 18.04 -4.30 21.80
CA ARG A 498 17.55 -4.95 20.58
C ARG A 498 17.13 -3.97 19.48
N ALA A 499 17.10 -2.68 19.75
CA ALA A 499 16.61 -1.67 18.82
C ALA A 499 17.33 -0.33 18.95
N ARG A 500 17.18 0.52 17.94
CA ARG A 500 17.47 1.95 18.01
C ARG A 500 16.17 2.69 17.67
N PHE A 501 15.71 3.54 18.58
CA PHE A 501 14.58 4.41 18.32
C PHE A 501 15.07 5.70 17.70
N GLU A 502 14.34 6.19 16.71
CA GLU A 502 14.69 7.37 15.91
C GLU A 502 13.51 8.34 15.95
N SER A 503 13.73 9.56 16.45
CA SER A 503 12.69 10.57 16.50
C SER A 503 12.63 11.32 15.18
N HIS A 504 11.48 11.23 14.52
CA HIS A 504 11.14 11.89 13.26
C HIS A 504 10.07 12.96 13.51
N PRO A 505 10.40 14.13 14.08
CA PRO A 505 9.42 15.17 14.40
C PRO A 505 8.71 15.74 13.16
N GLU A 506 9.26 15.51 11.96
CA GLU A 506 8.60 15.79 10.69
C GLU A 506 7.35 14.94 10.43
N ASN A 507 7.21 13.80 11.12
CA ASN A 507 6.03 12.94 11.08
C ASN A 507 5.09 13.27 12.24
N ALA A 508 3.78 13.18 12.01
CA ALA A 508 2.80 13.28 13.09
C ALA A 508 2.81 12.01 13.96
N PRO A 509 2.59 12.09 15.29
CA PRO A 509 2.36 10.91 16.12
C PRO A 509 1.23 10.02 15.55
N PRO A 510 1.36 8.68 15.62
CA PRO A 510 2.42 7.92 16.31
C PRO A 510 3.69 7.65 15.48
N TYR A 511 3.83 8.21 14.26
CA TYR A 511 4.95 7.90 13.33
C TYR A 511 6.18 8.78 13.53
N ASN A 512 6.16 9.60 14.58
CA ASN A 512 7.27 10.45 14.99
C ASN A 512 8.38 9.68 15.71
N VAL A 513 8.23 8.37 15.90
CA VAL A 513 9.26 7.44 16.36
C VAL A 513 9.31 6.24 15.42
N LEU A 514 10.49 5.97 14.84
CA LEU A 514 10.75 4.82 13.97
C LEU A 514 11.85 3.93 14.55
N LEU A 515 11.95 2.70 14.05
CA LEU A 515 13.03 1.76 14.39
C LEU A 515 14.11 1.75 13.32
N GLY A 516 15.36 1.88 13.75
CA GLY A 516 16.52 1.78 12.86
C GLY A 516 16.66 0.39 12.22
N LEU A 517 17.22 0.36 11.01
CA LEU A 517 17.44 -0.87 10.22
C LEU A 517 18.71 -1.61 10.66
N LEU A 518 18.80 -1.96 11.94
CA LEU A 518 20.03 -2.46 12.55
C LEU A 518 20.55 -3.77 11.92
N GLY A 519 19.67 -4.63 11.43
CA GLY A 519 20.06 -5.85 10.72
C GLY A 519 20.80 -5.55 9.42
N VAL A 520 20.41 -4.49 8.71
CA VAL A 520 21.10 -4.02 7.49
C VAL A 520 22.46 -3.42 7.85
N GLU A 521 22.55 -2.64 8.93
CA GLU A 521 23.80 -2.05 9.42
C GLU A 521 24.81 -3.11 9.87
N MET A 522 24.35 -4.20 10.48
CA MET A 522 25.20 -5.32 10.86
C MET A 522 25.83 -6.05 9.67
N LYS A 523 25.28 -5.94 8.46
CA LYS A 523 25.84 -6.58 7.25
C LYS A 523 26.86 -5.74 6.49
N LYS A 524 26.86 -4.42 6.67
CA LYS A 524 27.83 -3.50 6.03
C LYS A 524 29.16 -3.53 6.75
#